data_AF-A0A397JAA6-F1
#
_entry.id   AF-A0A397JAA6-F1
#
_cell.length_a   1.000
_cell.length_b   1.000
_cell.length_c   1.000
_cell.angle_alpha   90.00
_cell.angle_beta   90.00
_cell.angle_gamma   90.00
#
_symmetry.space_group_name_H-M   'P 1'
#
loop_
_entity.id
_entity.type
_entity.pdbx_description
1 polymer ?
#
loop_
_entity_poly.entity_id
_entity_poly.type
_entity_poly.pdbx_seq_one_letter_code
_entity_poly.pdbx_strand_id
1 'polypeptide(L)'
;MIMLEVFTSYPPYYNIRHDEKLVTSICEGKKPEIKYKIPLLLKDLMEQCWNIDPRKRSTSEELLQLLVCYCHEDDEVLEKQINEADELNKDFYLYDPNRLKHPQAIYTSRLFLKKEKKITIFYDTRQVNLELPDDCI
;
A
#
# COMPACT_ATOMS: atom_id res chain seq x y z
N MET A 1 0.86 0.19 0.69
CA MET A 1 -0.61 0.39 0.77
C MET A 1 -0.96 1.87 0.88
N ILE A 2 -0.30 2.65 1.75
CA ILE A 2 -0.51 4.11 1.86
C ILE A 2 -0.38 4.81 0.50
N MET A 3 0.67 4.53 -0.26
CA MET A 3 0.87 5.11 -1.60
C MET A 3 -0.30 4.87 -2.55
N LEU A 4 -0.90 3.67 -2.54
CA LEU A 4 -2.07 3.39 -3.37
C LEU A 4 -3.23 4.32 -3.03
N GLU A 5 -3.51 4.47 -1.74
CA GLU A 5 -4.60 5.31 -1.26
C GLU A 5 -4.34 6.79 -1.59
N VAL A 6 -3.10 7.26 -1.44
CA VAL A 6 -2.70 8.63 -1.82
C VAL A 6 -2.86 8.84 -3.33
N PHE A 7 -2.37 7.93 -4.17
CA PHE A 7 -2.38 8.10 -5.63
C PHE A 7 -3.76 7.94 -6.25
N THR A 8 -4.67 7.23 -5.59
CA THR A 8 -5.97 6.89 -6.20
C THR A 8 -7.16 7.46 -5.45
N SER A 9 -7.00 7.91 -4.21
CA SER A 9 -8.06 8.15 -3.21
C SER A 9 -8.83 6.90 -2.75
N TYR A 10 -8.58 5.73 -3.33
CA TYR A 10 -9.28 4.50 -2.99
C TYR A 10 -8.52 3.74 -1.89
N PRO A 11 -9.18 3.46 -0.74
CA PRO A 11 -8.61 2.57 0.25
C PRO A 11 -8.38 1.16 -0.33
N PRO A 12 -7.30 0.47 0.02
CA PRO A 12 -7.06 -0.88 -0.47
C PRO A 12 -8.22 -1.79 -0.04
N TYR A 13 -8.72 -2.60 -0.98
CA TYR A 13 -9.79 -3.59 -0.74
C TYR A 13 -11.16 -2.99 -0.32
N TYR A 14 -11.45 -1.74 -0.65
CA TYR A 14 -12.67 -1.02 -0.24
C TYR A 14 -13.99 -1.71 -0.61
N ASN A 15 -14.02 -2.44 -1.72
CA ASN A 15 -15.22 -3.07 -2.28
C ASN A 15 -15.44 -4.50 -1.81
N ILE A 16 -14.64 -5.01 -0.87
CA ILE A 16 -14.76 -6.40 -0.40
C ILE A 16 -14.83 -6.49 1.13
N ARG A 17 -15.36 -7.63 1.60
CA ARG A 17 -15.37 -7.95 3.03
C ARG A 17 -13.94 -8.10 3.55
N HIS A 18 -13.66 -7.49 4.69
CA HIS A 18 -12.42 -7.76 5.42
C HIS A 18 -12.67 -8.96 6.34
N ASP A 19 -12.35 -10.18 5.90
CA ASP A 19 -12.47 -11.42 6.69
C ASP A 19 -11.22 -12.30 6.54
N GLU A 20 -11.21 -13.47 7.19
CA GLU A 20 -10.09 -14.43 7.16
C GLU A 20 -9.74 -14.84 5.71
N LYS A 21 -10.73 -14.96 4.81
CA LYS A 21 -10.48 -15.34 3.42
C LYS A 21 -9.66 -14.27 2.70
N LEU A 22 -10.01 -13.00 2.90
CA LEU A 22 -9.22 -11.90 2.33
C LEU A 22 -7.79 -11.92 2.88
N VAL A 23 -7.61 -12.11 4.19
CA VAL A 23 -6.28 -12.18 4.80
C VAL A 23 -5.46 -13.31 4.16
N THR A 24 -6.04 -14.51 4.02
CA THR A 24 -5.37 -15.64 3.36
C THR A 24 -4.98 -15.30 1.92
N SER A 25 -5.89 -14.73 1.13
CA SER A 25 -5.58 -14.36 -0.26
C SER A 25 -4.46 -13.32 -0.35
N ILE A 26 -4.40 -12.35 0.57
CA ILE A 26 -3.32 -11.35 0.60
C ILE A 26 -1.97 -12.03 0.88
N CYS A 27 -1.93 -12.97 1.82
CA CYS A 27 -0.72 -13.76 2.11
C CYS A 27 -0.28 -14.60 0.90
N GLU A 28 -1.23 -15.06 0.09
CA GLU A 28 -0.98 -15.79 -1.17
C GLU A 28 -0.60 -14.86 -2.35
N GLY A 29 -0.52 -13.55 -2.11
CA GLY A 29 -0.05 -12.58 -3.10
C GLY A 29 -1.15 -11.78 -3.79
N LYS A 30 -2.41 -11.91 -3.37
CA LYS A 30 -3.49 -11.04 -3.87
C LYS A 30 -3.13 -9.57 -3.65
N LYS A 31 -3.28 -8.78 -4.71
CA LYS A 31 -3.07 -7.32 -4.70
C LYS A 31 -4.42 -6.60 -4.70
N PRO A 32 -4.46 -5.35 -4.20
CA PRO A 32 -5.65 -4.52 -4.35
C PRO A 32 -5.88 -4.17 -5.82
N GLU A 33 -7.14 -3.93 -6.16
CA GLU A 33 -7.52 -3.46 -7.48
C GLU A 33 -7.07 -2.01 -7.66
N ILE A 34 -6.43 -1.72 -8.80
CA ILE A 34 -6.01 -0.37 -9.19
C ILE A 34 -6.91 0.08 -10.34
N LYS A 35 -7.92 0.91 -10.04
CA LYS A 35 -8.85 1.43 -11.04
C LYS A 35 -8.33 2.69 -11.74
N TYR A 36 -7.59 3.49 -10.99
CA TYR A 36 -7.04 4.77 -11.42
C TYR A 36 -5.68 4.56 -12.07
N LYS A 37 -5.38 5.23 -13.18
CA LYS A 37 -4.06 5.16 -13.80
C LYS A 37 -3.05 5.84 -12.87
N ILE A 38 -1.97 5.12 -12.54
CA ILE A 38 -0.85 5.66 -11.75
C ILE A 38 0.34 5.82 -12.72
N PRO A 39 1.11 6.93 -12.65
CA PRO A 39 2.39 7.07 -13.34
C PRO A 39 3.28 5.84 -13.11
N LEU A 40 3.94 5.36 -14.16
CA LEU A 40 4.66 4.08 -14.11
C LEU A 40 5.76 4.09 -13.04
N LEU A 41 6.53 5.17 -12.93
CA LEU A 41 7.58 5.34 -11.91
C LEU A 41 7.01 5.21 -10.48
N LEU A 42 5.90 5.87 -10.21
CA LEU A 42 5.23 5.81 -8.90
C LEU A 42 4.59 4.44 -8.64
N LYS A 43 4.08 3.80 -9.70
CA LYS A 43 3.54 2.44 -9.62
C LYS A 43 4.64 1.44 -9.26
N ASP A 44 5.80 1.51 -9.91
CA ASP A 44 6.92 0.62 -9.64
C ASP A 44 7.42 0.78 -8.20
N LEU A 45 7.53 2.03 -7.72
CA LEU A 45 7.87 2.36 -6.34
C LEU A 45 6.86 1.76 -5.34
N MET A 46 5.57 1.92 -5.61
CA MET A 46 4.51 1.30 -4.81
C MET A 46 4.61 -0.23 -4.84
N GLU A 47 4.96 -0.82 -5.99
CA GLU A 47 5.05 -2.27 -6.16
C GLU A 47 6.26 -2.90 -5.45
N GLN A 48 7.37 -2.19 -5.36
CA GLN A 48 8.51 -2.58 -4.53
C GLN A 48 8.12 -2.67 -3.05
N CYS A 49 7.33 -1.71 -2.54
CA CYS A 49 6.93 -1.67 -1.13
C CYS A 49 6.11 -2.88 -0.67
N TRP A 50 5.30 -3.47 -1.55
CA TRP A 50 4.40 -4.56 -1.20
C TRP A 50 4.81 -5.90 -1.81
N ASN A 51 6.09 -6.11 -2.10
CA ASN A 51 6.59 -7.39 -2.61
C ASN A 51 6.22 -8.55 -1.65
N ILE A 52 5.89 -9.72 -2.21
CA ILE A 52 5.57 -10.91 -1.41
C ILE A 52 6.79 -11.41 -0.63
N ASP A 53 7.98 -11.31 -1.24
CA ASP A 53 9.25 -11.59 -0.56
C ASP A 53 9.68 -10.32 0.20
N PRO A 54 9.71 -10.34 1.55
CA PRO A 54 10.11 -9.18 2.34
C PRO A 54 11.51 -8.67 2.02
N ARG A 55 12.42 -9.54 1.56
CA ARG A 55 13.80 -9.19 1.21
C ARG A 55 13.91 -8.39 -0.08
N LYS A 56 12.86 -8.40 -0.90
CA LYS A 56 12.77 -7.63 -2.15
C LYS A 56 12.02 -6.30 -1.97
N ARG A 57 11.62 -5.96 -0.74
CA ARG A 57 11.00 -4.67 -0.45
C ARG A 57 12.09 -3.63 -0.25
N SER A 58 11.92 -2.49 -0.88
CA SER A 58 12.80 -1.34 -0.65
C SER A 58 12.72 -0.90 0.80
N THR A 59 13.83 -0.42 1.34
CA THR A 59 13.89 0.16 2.68
C THR A 59 13.21 1.53 2.68
N SER A 60 12.80 2.00 3.86
CA SER A 60 12.24 3.36 3.99
C SER A 60 13.23 4.45 3.59
N GLU A 61 14.54 4.21 3.78
CA GLU A 61 15.60 5.14 3.40
C GLU A 61 15.74 5.24 1.87
N GLU A 62 15.77 4.12 1.16
CA GLU A 62 15.80 4.09 -0.31
C GLU A 62 14.56 4.78 -0.91
N LEU A 63 13.39 4.52 -0.33
CA LEU A 63 12.14 5.17 -0.76
C LEU A 63 12.17 6.67 -0.53
N LEU A 64 12.69 7.12 0.62
CA LEU A 64 12.81 8.54 0.92
C LEU A 64 13.75 9.24 -0.07
N GLN A 65 14.92 8.66 -0.33
CA GLN A 65 15.89 9.21 -1.29
C GLN A 65 15.27 9.35 -2.68
N LEU A 66 14.57 8.31 -3.16
CA LEU A 66 13.93 8.34 -4.47
C LEU A 66 12.81 9.39 -4.56
N LEU A 67 11.96 9.49 -3.53
CA LEU A 67 10.91 10.50 -3.47
C LEU A 67 11.47 11.92 -3.39
N VAL A 68 12.58 12.12 -2.67
CA VAL A 68 13.28 13.42 -2.61
C VAL A 68 13.83 13.79 -3.99
N CYS A 69 14.44 12.86 -4.73
CA CYS A 69 14.87 13.10 -6.11
C CYS A 69 13.70 13.56 -7.00
N TYR A 70 12.56 12.85 -6.96
CA TYR A 70 11.37 13.22 -7.72
C TYR A 70 10.77 14.60 -7.37
N CYS A 71 11.00 15.10 -6.15
CA CYS A 71 10.50 16.40 -5.72
C CYS A 71 11.43 17.57 -6.06
N HIS A 72 12.74 17.31 -6.23
CA HIS A 72 13.75 18.35 -6.41
C HIS A 72 14.30 18.44 -7.83
N GLU A 73 14.22 17.36 -8.59
CA GLU A 73 14.64 17.32 -9.98
C GLU A 73 13.41 17.52 -10.86
N ASP A 74 13.54 18.39 -11.88
CA ASP A 74 12.57 18.48 -12.97
C ASP A 74 12.69 17.20 -13.82
N ASP A 75 12.09 16.12 -13.32
CA ASP A 75 12.05 14.84 -14.01
C ASP A 75 10.96 14.90 -15.11
N GLU A 76 11.38 15.32 -16.31
CA GLU A 76 10.53 15.41 -17.50
C GLU A 76 9.78 14.08 -17.79
N VAL A 77 10.37 12.93 -17.44
CA VAL A 77 9.75 11.62 -17.65
C VAL A 77 8.60 11.44 -16.66
N LEU A 78 8.82 11.75 -15.39
CA LEU A 78 7.77 11.68 -14.37
C LEU A 78 6.64 12.66 -14.66
N GLU A 79 6.97 13.91 -15.01
CA GLU A 79 5.98 14.94 -15.35
C GLU A 79 5.10 14.50 -16.53
N LYS A 80 5.72 13.98 -17.59
CA LYS A 80 4.98 13.44 -18.73
C LYS A 80 4.04 12.30 -18.32
N GLN A 81 4.50 11.38 -17.48
CA GLN A 81 3.66 10.27 -16.99
C GLN A 81 2.50 10.75 -16.10
N ILE A 82 2.71 11.80 -15.31
CA ILE A 82 1.65 12.44 -14.51
C ILE A 82 0.59 13.03 -15.43
N ASN A 83 0.99 13.85 -16.41
CA ASN A 83 0.07 14.47 -17.36
C ASN A 83 -0.74 13.42 -18.16
N GLU A 84 -0.09 12.35 -18.63
CA GLU A 84 -0.76 11.24 -19.29
C GLU A 84 -1.76 10.52 -18.38
N ALA A 85 -1.40 10.30 -17.11
CA ALA A 85 -2.28 9.68 -16.14
C ALA A 85 -3.50 10.57 -15.86
N ASP A 86 -3.29 11.87 -15.64
CA ASP A 86 -4.36 12.83 -15.35
C ASP A 86 -5.36 12.95 -16.50
N GLU A 87 -4.88 12.99 -17.75
CA GLU A 87 -5.75 13.01 -18.93
C GLU A 87 -6.62 11.74 -19.04
N LEU A 88 -6.03 10.56 -18.78
CA LEU A 88 -6.77 9.29 -18.78
C LEU A 88 -7.74 9.18 -17.61
N ASN A 89 -7.44 9.88 -16.52
CA ASN A 89 -8.20 9.82 -15.29
C ASN A 89 -9.24 10.94 -15.14
N LYS A 90 -9.34 11.88 -16.08
CA LYS A 90 -10.25 13.04 -16.00
C LYS A 90 -11.71 12.69 -15.70
N ASP A 91 -12.16 11.51 -16.15
CA ASP A 91 -13.53 11.02 -15.99
C ASP A 91 -13.71 10.15 -14.73
N PHE A 92 -12.64 9.88 -13.99
CA PHE A 92 -12.70 9.13 -12.75
C PHE A 92 -13.16 10.02 -11.60
N TYR A 93 -14.10 9.49 -10.81
CA TYR A 93 -14.56 10.14 -9.61
C TYR A 93 -13.71 9.76 -8.40
N LEU A 94 -13.53 10.75 -7.52
CA LEU A 94 -12.96 10.54 -6.19
C LEU A 94 -13.74 9.46 -5.44
N TYR A 95 -13.05 8.70 -4.60
CA TYR A 95 -13.69 7.65 -3.82
C TYR A 95 -14.82 8.19 -2.93
N ASP A 96 -16.04 7.69 -3.16
CA ASP A 96 -17.21 7.95 -2.30
C ASP A 96 -17.47 6.72 -1.39
N PRO A 97 -17.18 6.81 -0.08
CA PRO A 97 -17.38 5.71 0.83
C PRO A 97 -18.84 5.30 0.98
N ASN A 98 -19.82 6.18 0.71
CA ASN A 98 -21.23 5.84 0.83
C ASN A 98 -21.72 4.95 -0.31
N ARG A 99 -21.09 5.07 -1.48
CA ARG A 99 -21.47 4.33 -2.70
C ARG A 99 -20.64 3.09 -2.93
N LEU A 100 -19.34 3.16 -2.61
CA LEU A 100 -18.35 2.21 -3.09
C LEU A 100 -17.85 1.27 -2.00
N LYS A 101 -17.92 1.68 -0.73
CA LYS A 101 -17.41 0.90 0.40
C LYS A 101 -18.31 -0.31 0.66
N HIS A 102 -17.70 -1.49 0.77
CA HIS A 102 -18.38 -2.66 1.28
C HIS A 102 -18.75 -2.44 2.75
N PRO A 103 -19.99 -2.76 3.21
CA PRO A 103 -20.40 -2.55 4.61
C PRO A 103 -19.53 -3.24 5.67
N GLN A 104 -18.74 -4.23 5.26
CA GLN A 104 -17.84 -5.03 6.09
C GLN A 104 -16.36 -4.81 5.74
N ALA A 105 -16.05 -3.78 4.95
CA ALA A 105 -14.71 -3.23 4.85
C ALA A 105 -14.45 -2.36 6.09
N ILE A 106 -13.54 -2.80 6.95
CA ILE A 106 -13.21 -2.16 8.23
C ILE A 106 -11.75 -1.72 8.19
N TYR A 107 -11.54 -0.42 8.28
CA TYR A 107 -10.22 0.24 8.29
C TYR A 107 -9.80 0.71 9.68
N THR A 108 -10.67 0.52 10.68
CA THR A 108 -10.37 0.77 12.08
C THR A 108 -9.82 -0.50 12.73
N SER A 109 -9.08 -0.34 13.82
CA SER A 109 -8.60 -1.46 14.61
C SER A 109 -9.75 -2.36 15.07
N ARG A 110 -9.55 -3.68 15.03
CA ARG A 110 -10.50 -4.69 15.52
C ARG A 110 -9.74 -5.95 15.96
N LEU A 111 -10.27 -6.64 16.97
CA LEU A 111 -9.71 -7.91 17.41
C LEU A 111 -10.09 -9.01 16.41
N PHE A 112 -9.10 -9.72 15.90
CA PHE A 112 -9.33 -10.98 15.21
C PHE A 112 -9.46 -12.08 16.26
N LEU A 113 -10.64 -12.68 16.38
CA LEU A 113 -10.84 -13.86 17.21
C LEU A 113 -9.99 -15.00 16.63
N LYS A 114 -8.81 -15.20 17.21
CA LYS A 114 -7.87 -16.24 16.79
C LYS A 114 -8.52 -17.58 17.13
N LYS A 115 -9.06 -18.28 16.13
CA LYS A 115 -9.21 -19.73 16.26
C LYS A 115 -7.79 -20.31 16.32
N GLU A 116 -7.51 -21.12 17.33
CA GLU A 116 -6.20 -21.73 17.54
C GLU A 116 -5.83 -22.62 16.33
N LYS A 117 -5.23 -22.03 15.31
CA LYS A 117 -4.46 -22.77 14.32
C LYS A 117 -2.99 -22.56 14.64
N LYS A 118 -2.31 -23.65 15.00
CA LYS A 118 -0.85 -23.72 15.04
C LYS A 118 -0.35 -23.53 13.60
N ILE A 119 -0.11 -22.28 13.22
CA ILE A 119 0.58 -21.95 11.99
C ILE A 119 2.05 -21.78 12.36
N THR A 120 2.88 -22.76 12.01
CA THR A 120 4.34 -22.64 12.07
C THR A 120 4.78 -21.85 10.85
N ILE A 121 4.89 -20.54 10.99
CA ILE A 121 5.39 -19.66 9.93
C ILE A 121 6.91 -19.53 10.08
N PHE A 122 7.65 -20.16 9.16
CA PHE A 122 9.11 -20.01 9.00
C PHE A 122 9.44 -18.74 8.20
N TYR A 123 8.98 -17.59 8.67
CA TYR A 123 9.55 -16.32 8.25
C TYR A 123 9.92 -15.56 9.51
N ASP A 124 11.22 -15.31 9.63
CA ASP A 124 11.79 -14.52 10.71
C ASP A 124 11.37 -13.05 10.52
N THR A 125 10.16 -12.72 10.96
CA THR A 125 9.73 -11.34 11.21
C THR A 125 10.11 -10.95 12.62
N ARG A 126 11.35 -11.22 13.06
CA ARG A 126 11.93 -10.45 14.16
C ARG A 126 11.89 -8.99 13.73
N GLN A 127 10.86 -8.28 14.20
CA GLN A 127 11.00 -6.89 14.55
C GLN A 127 12.22 -6.85 15.47
N VAL A 128 13.36 -6.41 14.94
CA VAL A 128 14.49 -6.02 15.77
C VAL A 128 13.90 -5.07 16.80
N ASN A 129 14.08 -5.41 18.08
CA ASN A 129 13.53 -4.68 19.21
C ASN A 129 13.64 -3.19 18.97
N LEU A 130 12.51 -2.49 18.98
CA LEU A 130 12.52 -1.03 19.04
C LEU A 130 12.93 -0.67 20.47
N GLU A 131 14.24 -0.72 20.75
CA GLU A 131 14.79 -0.11 21.95
C GLU A 131 14.70 1.40 21.74
N LEU A 132 13.73 2.03 22.39
CA LEU A 132 13.70 3.47 22.53
C LEU A 132 14.94 3.87 23.34
N PRO A 133 15.85 4.71 22.83
CA PRO A 133 16.95 5.20 23.64
C PRO A 133 16.40 6.00 24.83
N ASP A 134 16.91 5.70 26.03
CA ASP A 134 16.51 6.32 27.30
C ASP A 134 16.88 7.82 27.40
N ASP A 135 17.48 8.40 26.36
CA ASP A 135 17.92 9.79 26.35
C ASP A 135 16.89 10.70 25.65
N CYS A 136 15.70 10.78 26.24
CA CYS A 136 14.79 11.89 26.06
C CYS A 136 14.43 12.50 27.43
N ILE A 137 15.38 13.28 27.96
CA ILE A 137 15.16 14.37 28.92
C ILE A 137 15.79 15.63 28.32
#